data_AF-A0A8S3DFE2-F1
#
_entry.id   AF-A0A8S3DFE2-F1
#
_cell.length_a   1.000
_cell.length_b   1.000
_cell.length_c   1.000
_cell.angle_alpha   90.00
_cell.angle_beta   90.00
_cell.angle_gamma   90.00
#
_symmetry.space_group_name_H-M   'P 1'
#
loop_
_entity.id
_entity.type
_entity.pdbx_description
1 polymer ?
#
loop_
_entity_poly.entity_id
_entity_poly.type
_entity_poly.pdbx_seq_one_letter_code
_entity_poly.pdbx_strand_id
1 'polypeptide(L)' 'DNSYCQKADDFEGLAVEILDRFHQSHAYICTKAIIRQIPAYGNVTWLDLAIKADAKQFISHRAVQNVLNNI' A
#
# COMPACT_ATOMS: atom_id res chain seq x y z
N ASP A 1 2.02 25.58 -8.12
CA ASP A 1 2.06 25.33 -6.68
C ASP A 1 2.18 23.82 -6.48
N ASN A 2 3.37 23.34 -6.10
CA ASN A 2 3.70 21.91 -6.06
C ASN A 2 3.46 21.27 -4.69
N SER A 3 2.85 22.01 -3.75
CA SER A 3 2.63 21.53 -2.37
C SER A 3 1.83 20.23 -2.29
N TYR A 4 0.86 20.03 -3.19
CA TYR A 4 0.03 18.83 -3.21
C TYR A 4 0.80 17.58 -3.64
N CYS A 5 1.71 17.69 -4.62
CA CYS A 5 2.54 16.58 -5.07
C CYS A 5 3.48 16.15 -3.94
N GLN A 6 4.10 17.10 -3.26
CA GLN A 6 5.02 16.81 -2.15
C GLN A 6 4.30 16.13 -0.97
N LYS A 7 3.09 16.59 -0.63
CA LYS A 7 2.26 15.91 0.38
C LYS A 7 1.85 14.51 -0.03
N ALA A 8 1.58 14.28 -1.33
CA ALA A 8 1.25 12.95 -1.82
C ALA A 8 2.44 11.99 -1.64
N ASP A 9 3.65 12.45 -1.95
CA ASP A 9 4.89 11.70 -1.74
C ASP A 9 5.12 11.41 -0.24
N ASP A 10 4.89 12.39 0.63
CA ASP A 10 5.00 12.21 2.09
C ASP A 10 4.00 11.16 2.61
N PHE A 11 2.77 11.16 2.12
CA PHE A 11 1.75 10.17 2.50
C PHE A 11 2.09 8.78 1.95
N GLU A 12 2.64 8.69 0.74
CA GLU A 12 3.13 7.41 0.22
C GLU A 12 4.27 6.87 1.10
N GLY A 13 5.23 7.72 1.48
CA GLY A 13 6.33 7.34 2.37
C GLY A 13 5.84 6.80 3.72
N LEU A 14 4.84 7.47 4.32
CA LEU A 14 4.22 7.00 5.56
C LEU A 14 3.50 5.66 5.37
N ALA A 15 2.81 5.48 4.23
CA ALA A 15 2.14 4.21 3.92
C ALA A 15 3.14 3.06 3.79
N VAL A 16 4.30 3.30 3.16
CA VAL A 16 5.40 2.33 3.08
C VAL A 16 5.95 2.00 4.46
N GLU A 17 6.18 2.99 5.32
CA GLU A 17 6.68 2.76 6.69
C GLU A 17 5.70 1.92 7.53
N ILE A 18 4.40 2.24 7.45
CA ILE A 18 3.34 1.45 8.12
C ILE A 18 3.34 0.02 7.60
N LEU A 19 3.42 -0.15 6.27
CA LEU A 19 3.42 -1.45 5.64
C LEU A 19 4.63 -2.30 6.05
N ASP A 20 5.82 -1.71 6.11
CA ASP A 20 7.04 -2.39 6.52
C ASP A 20 6.95 -2.86 7.98
N ARG A 21 6.57 -1.97 8.91
CA ARG A 21 6.37 -2.33 10.33
C ARG A 21 5.31 -3.42 10.51
N PHE A 22 4.22 -3.33 9.75
CA PHE A 22 3.15 -4.32 9.84
C PHE A 22 3.57 -5.67 9.26
N HIS A 23 4.31 -5.67 8.14
CA HIS A 23 4.85 -6.88 7.54
C HIS A 23 5.88 -7.57 8.44
N GLN A 24 6.78 -6.81 9.07
CA GLN A 24 7.76 -7.34 10.03
C GLN A 24 7.09 -7.99 11.25
N SER A 25 6.03 -7.37 11.77
CA SER A 25 5.34 -7.88 12.96
C SER A 25 4.41 -9.05 12.64
N HIS A 26 3.72 -9.00 11.50
CA HIS A 26 2.61 -9.89 11.16
C HIS A 26 2.55 -10.23 9.66
N ALA A 27 3.64 -10.75 9.09
CA ALA A 27 3.79 -10.98 7.65
C ALA A 27 2.55 -11.62 6.98
N TYR A 28 2.04 -12.73 7.53
CA TYR A 28 0.88 -13.44 6.97
C TYR A 28 -0.42 -12.60 6.98
N ILE A 29 -0.65 -11.83 8.05
CA ILE A 29 -1.83 -10.98 8.17
C ILE A 29 -1.70 -9.76 7.24
N CYS A 30 -0.49 -9.22 7.12
CA CYS A 30 -0.16 -8.11 6.24
C CYS A 30 -0.50 -8.43 4.78
N THR A 31 -0.09 -9.61 4.29
CA THR A 31 -0.44 -10.09 2.94
C THR A 31 -1.95 -10.09 2.69
N LYS A 32 -2.76 -10.53 3.67
CA LYS A 32 -4.22 -10.50 3.56
C LYS A 32 -4.79 -9.09 3.59
N ALA A 33 -4.20 -8.18 4.36
CA ALA A 33 -4.65 -6.80 4.46
C ALA A 33 -4.47 -6.05 3.13
N ILE A 34 -3.39 -6.31 2.40
CA ILE A 34 -3.11 -5.66 1.11
C ILE A 34 -4.24 -5.88 0.09
N ILE A 35 -4.81 -7.10 0.04
CA ILE A 35 -5.89 -7.49 -0.87
C ILE A 35 -7.29 -7.41 -0.24
N ARG A 36 -7.38 -6.95 1.02
CA ARG A 36 -8.66 -6.85 1.70
C ARG A 36 -9.44 -5.66 1.14
N GLN A 37 -10.70 -5.92 0.80
CA GLN A 37 -11.67 -4.90 0.43
C GLN A 37 -11.95 -3.97 1.62
N ILE A 38 -11.90 -2.66 1.39
CA ILE A 38 -12.23 -1.64 2.40
C ILE A 38 -13.57 -0.97 2.04
N PRO A 39 -14.68 -1.33 2.72
CA PRO A 39 -16.00 -0.80 2.39
C PRO A 39 -16.10 0.73 2.51
N ALA A 40 -15.41 1.31 3.50
CA ALA A 40 -15.41 2.76 3.73
C ALA A 40 -14.83 3.58 2.55
N TYR A 41 -14.04 2.96 1.67
CA TYR A 41 -13.45 3.60 0.49
C TYR A 41 -14.06 3.07 -0.82
N GLY A 42 -15.29 2.52 -0.76
CA GLY A 42 -16.01 2.05 -1.95
C GLY A 42 -15.61 0.65 -2.40
N ASN A 43 -15.27 -0.24 -1.46
CA ASN A 43 -14.81 -1.61 -1.74
C ASN A 43 -13.60 -1.60 -2.68
N VAL A 44 -12.52 -0.97 -2.22
CA VAL A 44 -11.21 -1.01 -2.87
C VAL A 44 -10.20 -1.66 -1.94
N THR A 45 -9.16 -2.29 -2.51
CA THR A 45 -8.02 -2.81 -1.76
C THR A 45 -6.92 -1.76 -1.61
N TRP A 46 -5.93 -2.01 -0.74
CA TRP A 46 -4.73 -1.16 -0.69
C TRP A 46 -3.98 -1.16 -2.01
N LEU A 47 -3.94 -2.32 -2.68
CA LEU A 47 -3.32 -2.45 -3.99
C LEU A 47 -4.05 -1.62 -5.06
N ASP A 48 -5.39 -1.65 -5.09
CA ASP A 48 -6.17 -0.85 -6.04
C ASP A 48 -5.94 0.65 -5.85
N LEU A 49 -5.86 1.10 -4.60
CA LEU A 49 -5.57 2.49 -4.25
C LEU A 49 -4.18 2.89 -4.73
N ALA A 50 -3.17 2.04 -4.47
CA ALA A 50 -1.79 2.31 -4.88
C ALA A 50 -1.65 2.38 -6.40
N ILE A 51 -2.32 1.49 -7.15
CA ILE A 51 -2.32 1.51 -8.61
C ILE A 51 -2.97 2.79 -9.14
N LYS A 52 -4.14 3.18 -8.62
CA LYS A 52 -4.84 4.40 -9.04
C LYS A 52 -4.05 5.67 -8.74
N ALA A 53 -3.24 5.66 -7.70
CA ALA A 53 -2.41 6.78 -7.28
C ALA A 53 -1.02 6.82 -7.94
N ASP A 54 -0.66 5.84 -8.77
CA ASP A 54 0.71 5.63 -9.28
C ASP A 54 1.77 5.59 -8.15
N ALA A 55 1.40 4.99 -7.00
CA ALA A 55 2.23 4.88 -5.80
C ALA A 55 3.32 3.80 -5.96
N LYS A 56 4.37 4.13 -6.72
CA LYS A 56 5.46 3.20 -7.10
C LYS A 56 6.26 2.68 -5.91
N GLN A 57 6.46 3.47 -4.87
CA GLN A 57 7.19 3.05 -3.67
C GLN A 57 6.37 2.01 -2.90
N PHE A 58 5.06 2.23 -2.79
CA PHE A 58 4.16 1.25 -2.16
C PHE A 58 4.10 -0.04 -2.97
N ILE A 59 3.91 0.06 -4.28
CA ILE A 59 3.82 -1.12 -5.18
C ILE A 59 5.11 -1.93 -5.16
N SER A 60 6.28 -1.28 -5.15
CA SER A 60 7.58 -1.95 -5.13
C SER A 60 7.94 -2.58 -3.78
N HIS A 61 7.16 -2.33 -2.72
CA HIS A 61 7.41 -2.92 -1.42
C HIS A 61 7.33 -4.45 -1.47
N ARG A 62 8.28 -5.13 -0.79
CA ARG A 62 8.41 -6.60 -0.82
C ARG A 62 7.13 -7.33 -0.45
N ALA A 63 6.37 -6.84 0.53
CA ALA A 63 5.11 -7.46 0.93
C ALA A 63 4.06 -7.44 -0.19
N VAL A 64 4.02 -6.36 -0.98
CA VAL A 64 3.12 -6.22 -2.13
C VAL A 64 3.59 -7.11 -3.28
N GLN A 65 4.89 -7.12 -3.58
CA GLN A 65 5.45 -8.02 -4.60
C GLN A 65 5.21 -9.50 -4.25
N ASN A 66 5.32 -9.86 -2.97
CA ASN A 66 4.97 -11.21 -2.52
C ASN A 66 3.49 -11.54 -2.78
N VAL A 67 2.57 -10.59 -2.55
CA VAL A 67 1.14 -10.78 -2.91
C VAL A 67 1.01 -11.02 -4.41
N LEU A 68 1.58 -10.13 -5.23
CA LEU A 68 1.45 -10.18 -6.68
C LEU A 68 2.01 -11.46 -7.30
N ASN A 69 3.11 -11.98 -6.75
CA ASN A 69 3.72 -13.23 -7.22
C ASN A 69 2.99 -14.51 -6.76
N ASN A 70 2.06 -14.39 -5.80
CA ASN A 70 1.31 -15.53 -5.25
C ASN A 70 -0.19 -15.51 -5.65
N ILE A 71 -0.59 -14.57 -6.51
CA ILE A 71 -1.90 -14.54 -7.18
C ILE A 71 -1.74 -15.24 -8.53
#